data_AF-A0A963BZM8-F1
#
_entry.id   AF-A0A963BZM8-F1
#
_cell.length_a   1.000
_cell.length_b   1.000
_cell.length_c   1.000
_cell.angle_alpha   90.00
_cell.angle_beta   90.00
_cell.angle_gamma   90.00
#
_symmetry.space_group_name_H-M   'P 1'
#
loop_
_entity.id
_entity.type
_entity.pdbx_description
1 polymer ?
#
loop_
_entity_poly.entity_id
_entity_poly.type
_entity_poly.pdbx_seq_one_letter_code
_entity_poly.pdbx_strand_id
1 'polypeptide(L)'
;MTPAKPASPNETLSKHQLTRILDEAMIYQCVCPAQVARTLLELRQLYQYQRECSDEREADLGVHARIMESIDRAHAELEGCLVAVLQMESWDMETMTMPEGLRQRRDAAIRADD
;
A
#
# COMPACT_ATOMS: atom_id res chain seq x y z
N MET A 1 -9.75 -17.35 -27.45
CA MET A 1 -8.59 -16.70 -26.82
C MET A 1 -9.05 -16.17 -25.48
N THR A 2 -8.72 -16.87 -24.40
CA THR A 2 -8.94 -16.38 -23.03
C THR A 2 -7.97 -15.21 -22.82
N PRO A 3 -8.43 -14.04 -22.35
CA PRO A 3 -7.52 -12.93 -22.06
C PRO A 3 -6.50 -13.37 -21.00
N ALA A 4 -5.25 -12.94 -21.17
CA ALA A 4 -4.19 -13.19 -20.20
C ALA A 4 -4.60 -12.63 -18.84
N LYS A 5 -4.59 -13.48 -17.82
CA LYS A 5 -4.96 -13.15 -16.43
C LYS A 5 -3.90 -12.17 -15.88
N PRO A 6 -4.28 -10.98 -15.40
CA PRO A 6 -3.31 -9.99 -14.94
C PRO A 6 -2.51 -10.54 -13.75
N ALA A 7 -1.19 -10.36 -13.81
CA ALA A 7 -0.23 -11.01 -12.92
C ALA A 7 -0.30 -10.49 -11.47
N SER A 8 -0.79 -9.26 -11.27
CA SER A 8 -0.84 -8.52 -10.00
C SER A 8 -1.78 -7.31 -10.16
N PRO A 9 -2.27 -6.69 -9.07
CA PRO A 9 -2.85 -5.33 -9.12
C PRO A 9 -1.85 -4.36 -9.78
N ASN A 10 -2.33 -3.25 -10.36
CA ASN A 10 -1.44 -2.25 -10.97
C ASN A 10 -0.56 -1.60 -9.88
N GLU A 11 0.72 -1.95 -9.79
CA GLU A 11 1.63 -1.50 -8.73
C GLU A 11 2.47 -0.29 -9.16
N THR A 12 2.20 0.86 -8.57
CA THR A 12 3.00 2.08 -8.73
C THR A 12 4.17 2.11 -7.74
N LEU A 13 3.99 1.59 -6.53
CA LEU A 13 5.04 1.46 -5.51
C LEU A 13 5.53 0.01 -5.44
N SER A 14 6.83 -0.20 -5.59
CA SER A 14 7.42 -1.54 -5.46
C SER A 14 7.34 -2.06 -4.02
N LYS A 15 7.39 -3.39 -3.85
CA LYS A 15 7.52 -4.02 -2.53
C LYS A 15 8.70 -3.46 -1.73
N HIS A 16 9.83 -3.20 -2.38
CA HIS A 16 11.01 -2.59 -1.75
C HIS A 16 10.71 -1.19 -1.20
N GLN A 17 10.03 -0.35 -1.97
CA GLN A 17 9.62 0.99 -1.52
C GLN A 17 8.65 0.90 -0.33
N LEU A 18 7.67 0.00 -0.37
CA LEU A 18 6.75 -0.22 0.76
C LEU A 18 7.50 -0.68 2.02
N THR A 19 8.45 -1.60 1.89
CA THR A 19 9.30 -2.03 3.01
C THR A 19 10.16 -0.88 3.54
N ARG A 20 10.75 -0.07 2.67
CA ARG A 20 11.54 1.10 3.06
C ARG A 20 10.72 2.12 3.85
N ILE A 21 9.48 2.38 3.43
CA ILE A 21 8.53 3.24 4.15
C ILE A 21 8.24 2.70 5.55
N LEU A 22 8.05 1.38 5.69
CA LEU A 22 7.84 0.75 7.01
C LEU A 22 9.06 0.91 7.93
N ASP A 23 10.27 0.73 7.39
CA ASP A 23 11.51 0.87 8.16
C ASP A 23 11.71 2.31 8.67
N GLU A 24 11.52 3.30 7.79
CA GLU A 24 11.58 4.73 8.14
C GLU A 24 10.50 5.10 9.17
N ALA A 25 9.28 4.62 8.97
CA ALA A 25 8.17 4.84 9.89
C ALA A 25 8.45 4.29 11.31
N MET A 26 9.17 3.17 11.42
CA MET A 26 9.60 2.63 12.72
C MET A 26 10.64 3.53 13.40
N ILE A 27 11.63 4.04 12.66
CA ILE A 27 12.65 4.95 13.18
C ILE A 27 12.01 6.23 13.73
N TYR A 28 11.04 6.77 12.99
CA TYR A 28 10.45 8.06 13.31
C TYR A 28 9.10 7.99 14.04
N GLN A 29 8.62 6.79 14.36
CA GLN A 29 7.32 6.53 15.01
C GLN A 29 6.15 7.25 14.32
N CYS A 30 6.19 7.31 12.98
CA CYS A 30 5.07 7.81 12.18
C CYS A 30 4.16 6.64 11.83
N VAL A 31 2.93 6.63 12.34
CA VAL A 31 2.06 5.43 12.26
C VAL A 31 1.25 5.41 10.96
N CYS A 32 0.83 6.58 10.47
CA CYS A 32 -0.11 6.70 9.36
C CYS A 32 0.41 6.13 8.03
N PRO A 33 1.54 6.58 7.46
CA PRO A 33 2.06 6.01 6.21
C PRO A 33 2.44 4.52 6.35
N ALA A 34 2.92 4.11 7.54
CA ALA A 34 3.22 2.71 7.82
C ALA A 34 1.97 1.80 7.78
N GLN A 35 0.85 2.25 8.34
CA GLN A 35 -0.39 1.49 8.32
C GLN A 35 -0.88 1.27 6.88
N VAL A 36 -0.88 2.32 6.06
CA VAL A 36 -1.29 2.22 4.66
C VAL A 36 -0.34 1.30 3.87
N ALA A 37 0.97 1.46 4.04
CA ALA A 37 1.96 0.60 3.38
C ALA A 37 1.81 -0.89 3.76
N ARG A 38 1.52 -1.18 5.04
CA ARG A 38 1.24 -2.55 5.49
C ARG A 38 -0.01 -3.12 4.84
N THR A 39 -1.10 -2.36 4.81
CA THR A 39 -2.35 -2.79 4.18
C THR A 39 -2.16 -3.05 2.68
N LEU A 40 -1.35 -2.26 1.97
CA LEU A 40 -1.02 -2.54 0.56
C LEU A 40 -0.33 -3.89 0.37
N LEU A 41 0.62 -4.24 1.26
CA LEU A 41 1.28 -5.55 1.23
C LEU A 41 0.30 -6.69 1.51
N GLU A 42 -0.62 -6.51 2.45
CA GLU A 42 -1.67 -7.49 2.79
C GLU A 42 -2.65 -7.67 1.62
N LEU A 43 -3.05 -6.60 0.93
CA LEU A 43 -3.90 -6.67 -0.26
C LEU A 43 -3.21 -7.45 -1.39
N ARG A 44 -1.91 -7.22 -1.62
CA ARG A 44 -1.13 -7.98 -2.62
C ARG A 44 -1.07 -9.47 -2.29
N GLN A 45 -0.85 -9.81 -1.01
CA GLN A 45 -0.87 -11.20 -0.55
C GLN A 45 -2.23 -11.85 -0.74
N LEU A 46 -3.31 -11.14 -0.40
CA LEU A 46 -4.67 -11.64 -0.59
C LEU A 46 -4.98 -11.85 -2.08
N TYR A 47 -4.59 -10.93 -2.96
CA TYR A 47 -4.76 -11.10 -4.41
C TYR A 47 -4.05 -12.37 -4.91
N GLN A 48 -2.78 -12.54 -4.52
CA GLN A 48 -2.00 -13.72 -4.88
C GLN A 48 -2.67 -15.01 -4.42
N TYR A 49 -3.16 -15.05 -3.17
CA TYR A 49 -3.90 -16.19 -2.65
C TYR A 49 -5.16 -16.50 -3.46
N GLN A 50 -5.97 -15.49 -3.81
CA GLN A 50 -7.18 -15.71 -4.62
C GLN A 50 -6.84 -16.24 -6.01
N ARG A 51 -5.76 -15.73 -6.61
CA ARG A 51 -5.28 -16.19 -7.91
C ARG A 51 -4.86 -17.66 -7.86
N GLU A 52 -4.00 -18.02 -6.91
CA GLU A 52 -3.52 -19.40 -6.72
C GLU A 52 -4.69 -20.35 -6.44
N CYS A 53 -5.62 -19.97 -5.55
CA CYS A 53 -6.78 -20.79 -5.23
C CYS A 53 -7.72 -20.99 -6.44
N SER A 54 -7.87 -19.97 -7.29
CA SER A 54 -8.67 -20.06 -8.51
C SER A 54 -8.04 -20.94 -9.59
N ASP A 55 -6.72 -21.13 -9.57
CA ASP A 55 -6.02 -21.99 -10.53
C ASP A 55 -6.11 -23.48 -10.11
N GLU A 56 -6.33 -23.77 -8.82
CA GLU A 56 -6.45 -25.12 -8.27
C GLU A 56 -7.87 -25.73 -8.37
N ARG A 57 -8.91 -24.93 -8.60
CA ARG A 57 -10.32 -25.38 -8.60
C ARG A 57 -11.00 -25.20 -9.95
N GLU A 58 -11.62 -26.28 -10.43
CA GLU A 58 -12.31 -26.32 -11.74
C GLU A 58 -13.69 -25.64 -11.72
N ALA A 59 -14.34 -25.56 -10.55
CA ALA A 59 -15.63 -24.90 -10.35
C ALA A 59 -15.46 -23.71 -9.40
N ASP A 60 -15.45 -22.51 -9.96
CA ASP A 60 -15.54 -21.25 -9.22
C ASP A 60 -16.86 -20.55 -9.60
N LEU A 61 -17.68 -20.18 -8.61
CA LEU A 61 -18.90 -19.38 -8.80
C LEU A 61 -18.58 -17.90 -9.09
N GLY A 62 -17.36 -17.61 -9.58
CA GLY A 62 -16.82 -16.26 -9.76
C GLY A 62 -16.42 -15.58 -8.45
N VAL A 63 -16.25 -16.32 -7.35
CA VAL A 63 -15.93 -15.78 -6.03
C VAL A 63 -14.53 -15.17 -6.04
N HIS A 64 -13.54 -15.89 -6.60
CA HIS A 64 -12.17 -15.40 -6.64
C HIS A 64 -12.05 -14.16 -7.53
N ALA A 65 -12.70 -14.17 -8.69
CA ALA A 65 -12.75 -13.02 -9.58
C ALA A 65 -13.35 -11.79 -8.91
N ARG A 66 -14.48 -11.94 -8.22
CA ARG A 66 -15.15 -10.84 -7.52
C ARG A 66 -14.30 -10.26 -6.39
N ILE A 67 -13.59 -11.12 -5.64
CA ILE A 67 -12.68 -10.68 -4.58
C ILE A 67 -11.48 -9.94 -5.18
N MET A 68 -10.81 -10.51 -6.18
CA MET A 68 -9.68 -9.88 -6.87
C MET A 68 -10.04 -8.50 -7.43
N GLU A 69 -11.22 -8.35 -8.03
CA GLU A 69 -11.72 -7.07 -8.53
C GLU A 69 -11.90 -6.00 -7.43
N SER A 70 -12.33 -6.41 -6.23
CA SER A 70 -12.37 -5.51 -5.07
C SER A 70 -10.98 -5.14 -4.58
N ILE A 71 -10.06 -6.11 -4.56
CA ILE A 71 -8.68 -5.88 -4.13
C ILE A 71 -7.99 -4.89 -5.07
N ASP A 72 -8.16 -5.02 -6.39
CA ASP A 72 -7.56 -4.11 -7.36
C ASP A 72 -8.01 -2.66 -7.14
N ARG A 73 -9.30 -2.43 -6.91
CA ARG A 73 -9.82 -1.08 -6.61
C ARG A 73 -9.30 -0.54 -5.28
N ALA A 74 -9.31 -1.36 -4.23
CA ALA A 74 -8.84 -0.94 -2.92
C ALA A 74 -7.33 -0.67 -2.91
N HIS A 75 -6.57 -1.49 -3.63
CA HIS A 75 -5.13 -1.34 -3.79
C HIS A 75 -4.78 -0.05 -4.52
N ALA A 76 -5.43 0.24 -5.66
CA ALA A 76 -5.22 1.47 -6.40
C ALA A 76 -5.54 2.73 -5.57
N GLU A 77 -6.67 2.73 -4.85
CA GLU A 77 -7.06 3.86 -3.98
C GLU A 77 -6.05 4.08 -2.85
N LEU A 78 -5.67 3.01 -2.13
CA LEU A 78 -4.75 3.13 -1.01
C LEU A 78 -3.32 3.45 -1.46
N GLU A 79 -2.91 3.03 -2.66
CA GLU A 79 -1.61 3.38 -3.22
C GLU A 79 -1.56 4.87 -3.58
N GLY A 80 -2.62 5.41 -4.18
CA GLY A 80 -2.77 6.85 -4.40
C GLY A 80 -2.78 7.65 -3.09
N CYS A 81 -3.51 7.15 -2.08
CA CYS A 81 -3.53 7.73 -0.74
C CYS A 81 -2.13 7.77 -0.10
N LEU A 82 -1.38 6.68 -0.16
CA LEU A 82 -0.02 6.64 0.37
C LEU A 82 0.89 7.64 -0.32
N VAL A 83 0.86 7.72 -1.66
CA VAL A 83 1.65 8.71 -2.41
C VAL A 83 1.30 10.13 -1.97
N ALA A 84 0.01 10.45 -1.84
CA ALA A 84 -0.43 11.76 -1.37
C ALA A 84 0.06 12.07 0.06
N VAL A 85 -0.02 11.11 0.98
CA VAL A 85 0.47 11.27 2.36
C VAL A 85 1.98 11.53 2.38
N LEU A 86 2.76 10.75 1.63
CA LEU A 86 4.21 10.94 1.54
C LEU A 86 4.57 12.33 1.01
N GLN A 87 3.82 12.83 0.02
CA GLN A 87 3.98 14.20 -0.51
C GLN A 87 3.60 15.27 0.52
N MET A 88 2.48 15.12 1.23
CA MET A 88 2.04 16.05 2.29
C MET A 88 3.09 16.13 3.41
N GLU A 89 3.67 14.99 3.76
CA GLU A 89 4.74 14.89 4.74
C GLU A 89 6.13 15.22 4.16
N SER A 90 6.22 15.64 2.90
CA SER A 90 7.49 16.04 2.26
C SER A 90 8.58 14.96 2.30
N TRP A 91 8.20 13.70 2.10
CA TRP A 91 9.14 12.60 1.96
C TRP A 91 9.95 12.74 0.66
N ASP A 92 11.18 12.24 0.68
CA ASP A 92 11.96 12.04 -0.53
C ASP A 92 11.41 10.81 -1.29
N MET A 93 10.79 11.06 -2.44
CA MET A 93 10.15 10.04 -3.26
C MET A 93 11.13 9.20 -4.08
N GLU A 94 12.41 9.55 -4.14
CA GLU A 94 13.45 8.73 -4.77
C GLU A 94 14.00 7.70 -3.76
N THR A 95 14.31 8.16 -2.55
CA THR A 95 14.92 7.33 -1.51
C THR A 95 13.91 6.71 -0.54
N MET A 96 12.64 7.12 -0.63
CA MET A 96 11.55 6.80 0.32
C MET A 96 11.93 7.11 1.76
N THR A 97 12.59 8.25 1.98
CA THR A 97 13.03 8.69 3.29
C THR A 97 12.20 9.84 3.83
N MET A 98 11.99 9.83 5.14
CA MET A 98 11.24 10.88 5.82
C MET A 98 12.17 12.05 6.17
N PRO A 99 11.73 13.32 6.07
CA PRO A 99 12.59 14.44 6.44
C PRO A 99 12.85 14.48 7.95
N GLU A 100 14.10 14.78 8.33
CA GLU A 100 14.65 14.65 9.69
C GLU A 100 13.87 15.44 10.76
N GLY A 101 13.18 16.52 10.37
CA GLY A 101 12.40 17.38 11.28
C GLY A 101 10.91 17.04 11.45
N LEU A 102 10.39 15.99 10.80
CA LEU A 102 8.93 15.80 10.71
C LEU A 102 8.25 15.53 12.06
N ARG A 103 8.91 14.83 12.98
CA ARG A 103 8.37 14.56 14.33
C ARG A 103 8.12 15.85 15.11
N GLN A 104 9.09 16.78 15.08
CA GLN A 104 8.97 18.07 15.75
C GLN A 104 7.89 18.94 15.12
N ARG A 105 7.75 18.88 13.79
CA ARG A 105 6.70 19.60 13.05
C ARG A 105 5.30 19.05 13.35
N ARG A 106 5.14 17.73 13.46
CA ARG A 106 3.88 17.08 13.87
C ARG A 106 3.49 17.48 15.29
N ASP A 107 4.42 17.35 16.24
CA ASP A 107 4.14 17.66 17.65
C ASP A 107 3.90 19.16 17.85
N ALA A 108 4.51 20.03 17.04
CA ALA A 108 4.23 21.47 17.03
C ALA A 108 2.86 21.81 16.44
N ALA A 109 2.41 21.12 15.38
CA ALA A 109 1.09 21.32 14.80
C ALA A 109 -0.04 20.95 15.78
N ILE A 110 0.09 19.80 16.46
CA ILE A 110 -0.88 19.37 17.48
C ILE A 110 -0.99 20.39 18.62
N ARG A 111 0.13 21.00 19.05
CA ARG A 111 0.15 22.02 20.11
C ARG A 111 -0.36 23.40 19.66
N ALA A 112 -0.44 23.65 18.36
CA ALA A 112 -0.90 24.93 17.82
C ALA A 112 -2.43 24.97 17.60
N ASP A 113 -3.09 23.81 17.61
CA ASP A 113 -4.54 23.64 17.50
C ASP A 113 -5.25 23.58 18.88
N ASP A 114 -4.50 23.70 19.99
CA ASP A 114 -4.97 23.84 21.38
C ASP A 114 -4.98 25.31 21.84
#